data_AF-A0A813GKJ5-F1
#
_entry.id   AF-A0A813GKJ5-F1
#
_cell.length_a   1.000
_cell.length_b   1.000
_cell.length_c   1.000
_cell.angle_alpha   90.00
_cell.angle_beta   90.00
_cell.angle_gamma   90.00
#
_symmetry.space_group_name_H-M   'P 1'
#
loop_
_entity.id
_entity.type
_entity.pdbx_description
1 polymer ?
#
loop_
_entity_poly.entity_id
_entity_poly.type
_entity_poly.pdbx_seq_one_letter_code
_entity_poly.pdbx_strand_id
1 'polypeptide(L)'
;MAQEPVGVTRADVRDEIGSALGIFAEVLRRELDQLGSDLRQALEKTSHAEKPFQQADLCSVLDEWWAGVAGADREGIRKNILGGPAEQHLKGRSNSPTRTECLFEAGGRSNKCASGHFTASGDLTAPRSRSPPASPESLPADLSSSCPPTPQLSAMSSPGGTQPSTPSLTFQLDHASGGRKDWRRSFVENATKVNRKIQYLSEVPQCRETEEINDVLEEAIKALEDGIKPHLVEDGLGGTYFVKDRLGEVVAVFKPRDEEALARNNPKVHAGEGQGVGLKEGVLVGEAAINEYAAFLLDRASGPLRAGVCPTALVQVANSVFHSASEDRRSAFRKIKDKVGSFQLFAKHNCTSEDLGPGRFPADQVHLIAALDIRLCNTDRHSGNILVREEGGVVKAMVPIDHGYALPGEIGDVTFEWMSWPAAKQPFSQQMRSAIVAISLDEVESLLKRRTPMLRPECLATLRSCTTLLQRGVEAGLTAFDIGSMMIRPDDGKASELEDMVAESRQCRQVYQFRGDVVTAPRPTLEELISTRCLQMAEKRNSQKS
;
A
#
# COMPACT_ATOMS: atom_id res chain seq x y z
N MET A 1 52.03 24.52 -21.75
CA MET A 1 51.68 25.30 -20.56
C MET A 1 50.20 25.09 -20.30
N ALA A 2 49.86 24.20 -19.38
CA ALA A 2 48.47 23.97 -18.97
C ALA A 2 48.09 25.02 -17.92
N GLN A 3 46.95 25.70 -18.12
CA GLN A 3 46.36 26.58 -17.10
C GLN A 3 45.53 25.73 -16.13
N GLU A 4 45.82 25.86 -14.84
CA GLU A 4 45.05 25.24 -13.76
C GLU A 4 43.64 25.85 -13.64
N PRO A 5 42.61 25.07 -13.22
CA PRO A 5 41.27 25.58 -13.02
C PRO A 5 41.20 26.39 -11.72
N VAL A 6 40.70 27.62 -11.79
CA VAL A 6 40.43 28.47 -10.63
C VAL A 6 39.30 27.83 -9.81
N GLY A 7 39.65 27.26 -8.66
CA GLY A 7 38.69 26.63 -7.75
C GLY A 7 37.92 27.66 -6.93
N VAL A 8 36.58 27.61 -7.00
CA VAL A 8 35.68 28.34 -6.11
C VAL A 8 35.92 27.88 -4.67
N THR A 9 36.26 28.80 -3.77
CA THR A 9 36.57 28.46 -2.38
C THR A 9 35.30 28.40 -1.54
N ARG A 10 35.33 27.68 -0.41
CA ARG A 10 34.20 27.64 0.55
C ARG A 10 33.86 29.02 1.14
N ALA A 11 34.79 29.97 1.10
CA ALA A 11 34.56 31.35 1.52
C ALA A 11 33.69 32.09 0.50
N ASP A 12 33.96 31.91 -0.79
CA ASP A 12 33.21 32.55 -1.87
C ASP A 12 31.73 32.11 -1.87
N VAL A 13 31.48 30.80 -1.68
CA VAL A 13 30.10 30.26 -1.57
C VAL A 13 29.39 30.76 -0.31
N ARG A 14 30.12 30.92 0.80
CA ARG A 14 29.56 31.42 2.07
C ARG A 14 29.17 32.90 1.95
N ASP A 15 29.98 33.71 1.28
CA ASP A 15 29.71 35.13 1.10
C ASP A 15 28.58 35.37 0.09
N GLU A 16 28.46 34.52 -0.93
CA GLU A 16 27.35 34.56 -1.89
C GLU A 16 26.01 34.15 -1.25
N ILE A 17 26.01 33.10 -0.42
CA ILE A 17 24.83 32.71 0.39
C ILE A 17 24.49 33.79 1.42
N GLY A 18 25.50 34.39 2.07
CA GLY A 18 25.32 35.48 3.02
C GLY A 18 24.68 36.71 2.38
N SER A 19 25.13 37.08 1.18
CA SER A 19 24.57 38.18 0.39
C SER A 19 23.13 37.90 -0.04
N ALA A 20 22.83 36.70 -0.53
CA ALA A 20 21.48 36.31 -0.92
C ALA A 20 20.50 36.29 0.27
N LEU A 21 20.94 35.83 1.44
CA LEU A 21 20.15 35.86 2.67
C LEU A 21 19.96 37.29 3.20
N GLY A 22 20.97 38.15 3.05
CA GLY A 22 20.88 39.57 3.39
C GLY A 22 19.83 40.30 2.54
N ILE A 23 19.87 40.11 1.22
CA ILE A 23 18.90 40.66 0.28
C ILE A 23 17.49 40.14 0.59
N PHE A 24 17.35 38.84 0.88
CA PHE A 24 16.07 38.25 1.25
C PHE A 24 15.51 38.84 2.55
N ALA A 25 16.35 39.03 3.57
CA ALA A 25 15.97 39.64 4.84
C ALA A 25 15.57 41.11 4.68
N GLU A 26 16.23 41.85 3.79
CA GLU A 26 15.96 43.26 3.54
C GLU A 26 14.68 43.49 2.74
N VAL A 27 14.38 42.60 1.78
CA VAL A 27 13.07 42.57 1.10
C VAL A 27 11.96 42.27 2.11
N LEU A 28 12.12 41.25 2.95
CA LEU A 28 11.14 40.91 3.99
C LEU A 28 10.90 42.06 4.98
N ARG A 29 11.98 42.76 5.37
CA ARG A 29 11.90 43.93 6.26
C ARG A 29 11.17 45.10 5.59
N ARG A 30 11.45 45.38 4.31
CA ARG A 30 10.75 46.41 3.53
C ARG A 30 9.26 46.13 3.38
N GLU A 31 8.88 44.89 3.09
CA GLU A 31 7.47 44.48 2.98
C GLU A 31 6.74 44.58 4.32
N LEU A 32 7.40 44.23 5.43
CA LEU A 32 6.87 44.39 6.78
C LEU A 32 6.72 45.87 7.18
N ASP A 33 7.69 46.72 6.81
CA ASP A 33 7.63 48.16 7.07
C ASP A 33 6.54 48.84 6.24
N GLN A 34 6.36 48.42 4.98
CA GLN A 34 5.27 48.88 4.12
C GLN A 34 3.90 48.46 4.68
N LEU A 35 3.76 47.20 5.09
CA LEU A 35 2.55 46.70 5.75
C LEU A 35 2.25 47.52 7.03
N GLY A 36 3.29 47.85 7.82
CA GLY A 36 3.16 48.70 9.00
C GLY A 36 2.78 50.15 8.69
N SER A 37 3.24 50.69 7.55
CA SER A 37 2.85 52.02 7.06
C SER A 37 1.39 52.04 6.58
N ASP A 38 0.99 51.04 5.82
CA ASP A 38 -0.37 50.91 5.28
C ASP A 38 -1.40 50.71 6.41
N LEU A 39 -1.05 49.91 7.43
CA LEU A 39 -1.84 49.77 8.65
C LEU A 39 -2.00 51.09 9.42
N ARG A 40 -0.93 51.88 9.55
CA ARG A 40 -1.00 53.21 10.20
C ARG A 40 -1.86 54.18 9.42
N GLN A 41 -1.74 54.21 8.09
CA GLN A 41 -2.53 55.08 7.24
C GLN A 41 -4.02 54.67 7.21
N ALA A 42 -4.31 53.37 7.29
CA ALA A 42 -5.68 52.85 7.43
C ALA A 42 -6.28 53.24 8.80
N LEU A 43 -5.50 53.14 9.88
CA LEU A 43 -5.91 53.54 11.24
C LEU A 43 -6.19 55.06 11.34
N GLU A 44 -5.38 55.89 10.67
CA GLU A 44 -5.59 57.35 10.62
C GLU A 44 -6.85 57.72 9.82
N LYS A 45 -7.15 57.01 8.73
CA LYS A 45 -8.39 57.22 7.94
C LYS A 45 -9.67 56.82 8.68
N THR A 46 -9.58 55.89 9.64
CA THR A 46 -10.70 55.50 10.51
C THR A 46 -10.96 56.46 11.70
N SER A 47 -10.08 57.45 11.92
CA SER A 47 -10.13 58.40 13.06
C SER A 47 -11.33 59.37 13.07
N HIS A 48 -12.16 59.41 12.02
CA HIS A 48 -13.30 60.33 11.93
C HIS A 48 -14.69 59.71 12.10
N ALA A 49 -14.79 58.45 12.51
CA ALA A 49 -16.07 57.88 12.94
C ALA A 49 -15.88 57.17 14.29
N GLU A 50 -16.66 57.57 15.30
CA GLU A 50 -16.73 56.94 16.64
C GLU A 50 -17.32 55.52 16.57
N LYS A 51 -16.65 54.60 15.86
CA LYS A 51 -16.94 53.16 15.92
C LYS A 51 -15.66 52.40 16.23
N PRO A 52 -15.70 51.42 17.15
CA PRO A 52 -14.55 50.60 17.47
C PRO A 52 -14.09 49.81 16.24
N PHE A 53 -12.78 49.79 15.99
CA PHE A 53 -12.13 49.05 14.91
C PHE A 53 -12.46 47.56 15.01
N GLN A 54 -13.16 46.99 14.02
CA GLN A 54 -13.60 45.59 14.05
C GLN A 54 -12.57 44.69 13.36
N GLN A 55 -12.46 43.42 13.78
CA GLN A 55 -11.52 42.46 13.19
C GLN A 55 -11.75 42.22 11.68
N ALA A 56 -12.97 42.47 11.19
CA ALA A 56 -13.34 42.41 9.78
C ALA A 56 -12.65 43.49 8.93
N ASP A 57 -12.41 44.68 9.50
CA ASP A 57 -11.79 45.81 8.80
C ASP A 57 -10.29 45.54 8.54
N LEU A 58 -9.63 44.84 9.47
CA LEU A 58 -8.24 44.40 9.32
C LEU A 58 -8.08 43.35 8.20
N CYS A 59 -9.03 42.43 8.06
CA CYS A 59 -9.03 41.43 6.98
C CYS A 59 -9.25 42.08 5.61
N SER A 60 -10.14 43.07 5.51
CA SER A 60 -10.37 43.81 4.26
C SER A 60 -9.13 44.55 3.77
N VAL A 61 -8.38 45.18 4.68
CA VAL A 61 -7.11 45.88 4.34
C VAL A 61 -6.03 44.89 3.88
N LEU A 62 -5.95 43.72 4.53
CA LEU A 62 -5.00 42.68 4.13
C LEU A 62 -5.35 42.05 2.76
N ASP A 63 -6.64 41.89 2.46
CA ASP A 63 -7.11 41.37 1.17
C ASP A 63 -6.89 42.38 0.03
N GLU A 64 -7.10 43.69 0.27
CA GLU A 64 -6.79 44.76 -0.69
C GLU A 64 -5.28 44.88 -0.96
N TRP A 65 -4.45 44.78 0.08
CA TRP A 65 -3.00 44.74 -0.06
C TRP A 65 -2.55 43.51 -0.88
N TRP A 66 -3.11 42.33 -0.59
CA TRP A 66 -2.81 41.10 -1.32
C TRP A 66 -3.23 41.16 -2.80
N ALA A 67 -4.37 41.80 -3.11
CA ALA A 67 -4.81 42.03 -4.48
C ALA A 67 -3.87 42.96 -5.26
N GLY A 68 -3.27 43.96 -4.59
CA GLY A 68 -2.25 44.84 -5.16
C GLY A 68 -0.92 44.12 -5.47
N VAL A 69 -0.49 43.21 -4.58
CA VAL A 69 0.73 42.40 -4.78
C VAL A 69 0.56 41.35 -5.89
N ALA A 70 -0.63 40.79 -6.05
CA ALA A 70 -0.91 39.81 -7.11
C ALA A 70 -0.84 40.40 -8.53
N GLY A 71 -1.05 41.72 -8.68
CA GLY A 71 -0.93 42.45 -9.94
C GLY A 71 0.47 43.03 -10.21
N ALA A 72 1.33 43.12 -9.20
CA ALA A 72 2.67 43.69 -9.33
C ALA A 72 3.71 42.61 -9.69
N ASP A 73 4.09 42.64 -10.97
CA ASP A 73 5.41 42.23 -11.47
C ASP A 73 5.92 40.81 -11.13
N ARG A 74 5.13 39.80 -11.50
CA ARG A 74 5.64 38.40 -11.60
C ARG A 74 6.81 38.27 -12.57
N GLU A 75 7.02 39.21 -13.48
CA GLU A 75 8.08 39.18 -14.49
C GLU A 75 9.43 39.73 -13.97
N GLY A 76 9.42 40.78 -13.14
CA GLY A 76 10.61 41.36 -12.52
C GLY A 76 11.17 40.51 -11.39
N ILE A 77 10.31 39.82 -10.62
CA ILE A 77 10.76 38.79 -9.66
C ILE A 77 11.44 37.63 -10.42
N ARG A 78 10.90 37.24 -11.58
CA ARG A 78 11.46 36.19 -12.43
C ARG A 78 12.78 36.61 -13.09
N LYS A 79 12.92 37.88 -13.48
CA LYS A 79 14.14 38.46 -14.06
C LYS A 79 15.27 38.64 -13.04
N ASN A 80 14.94 39.01 -11.80
CA ASN A 80 15.94 39.22 -10.75
C ASN A 80 16.47 37.91 -10.13
N ILE A 81 15.68 36.83 -10.17
CA ILE A 81 16.13 35.50 -9.71
C ILE A 81 16.96 34.78 -10.79
N LEU A 82 16.71 35.02 -12.08
CA LEU A 82 17.41 34.34 -13.19
C LEU A 82 18.50 35.19 -13.87
N GLY A 83 18.69 36.45 -13.44
CA GLY A 83 19.56 37.44 -14.10
C GLY A 83 20.89 37.76 -13.39
N GLY A 84 21.41 36.86 -12.54
CA GLY A 84 22.75 36.95 -11.93
C GLY A 84 23.81 36.11 -12.71
N PRO A 85 25.12 36.40 -12.58
CA PRO A 85 26.09 36.30 -13.68
C PRO A 85 26.52 34.86 -14.00
N ALA A 86 25.80 34.18 -14.88
CA ALA A 86 26.27 32.94 -15.53
C ALA A 86 26.24 33.01 -17.09
N GLU A 87 25.78 34.11 -17.69
CA GLU A 87 25.58 34.21 -19.16
C GLU A 87 26.57 35.12 -19.91
N GLN A 88 27.74 35.44 -19.36
CA GLN A 88 28.76 36.24 -20.07
C GLN A 88 30.06 35.51 -20.45
N HIS A 89 30.10 34.18 -20.39
CA HIS A 89 31.18 33.40 -21.00
C HIS A 89 30.58 32.36 -21.95
N LEU A 90 30.25 32.79 -23.17
CA LEU A 90 30.28 32.00 -24.44
C LEU A 90 29.47 32.72 -25.54
N LYS A 91 29.81 33.97 -25.87
CA LYS A 91 29.54 34.53 -27.21
C LYS A 91 30.72 35.37 -27.67
N GLY A 92 31.64 34.71 -28.36
CA GLY A 92 32.76 35.36 -29.03
C GLY A 92 33.21 34.54 -30.23
N ARG A 93 32.75 34.96 -31.43
CA ARG A 93 33.23 34.63 -32.80
C ARG A 93 32.87 33.21 -33.28
N SER A 94 32.39 32.96 -34.50
CA SER A 94 32.45 33.69 -35.77
C SER A 94 31.32 33.25 -36.74
N ASN A 95 31.16 34.02 -37.82
CA ASN A 95 30.19 33.96 -38.91
C ASN A 95 30.32 32.76 -39.89
N SER A 96 29.13 32.28 -40.32
CA SER A 96 28.73 31.92 -41.73
C SER A 96 29.15 30.56 -42.35
N PRO A 97 28.55 30.11 -43.48
CA PRO A 97 27.21 29.46 -43.52
C PRO A 97 27.15 28.21 -44.45
N THR A 98 26.22 27.27 -44.23
CA THR A 98 25.69 26.41 -45.32
C THR A 98 24.35 25.74 -44.98
N ARG A 99 23.31 26.17 -45.72
CA ARG A 99 22.31 25.39 -46.47
C ARG A 99 22.08 23.91 -46.07
N THR A 100 20.83 23.50 -45.83
CA THR A 100 20.02 22.63 -46.72
C THR A 100 18.60 22.44 -46.13
N GLU A 101 17.59 22.64 -46.99
CA GLU A 101 16.16 22.44 -46.78
C GLU A 101 15.76 20.96 -46.75
N CYS A 102 14.64 20.62 -46.09
CA CYS A 102 13.56 19.73 -46.55
C CYS A 102 12.48 19.72 -45.45
N LEU A 103 11.30 20.35 -45.61
CA LEU A 103 10.08 19.93 -46.33
C LEU A 103 9.50 18.59 -45.89
N PHE A 104 8.27 18.65 -45.35
CA PHE A 104 7.06 17.79 -45.53
C PHE A 104 6.16 17.96 -44.28
N GLU A 105 5.24 18.92 -44.30
CA GLU A 105 3.85 18.84 -44.80
C GLU A 105 2.86 18.10 -43.88
N ALA A 106 1.78 18.85 -43.63
CA ALA A 106 0.60 18.51 -42.88
C ALA A 106 -0.38 17.68 -43.72
N GLY A 107 -1.19 16.87 -43.04
CA GLY A 107 -2.34 16.20 -43.65
C GLY A 107 -3.41 15.93 -42.62
N GLY A 108 -4.36 16.85 -42.48
CA GLY A 108 -5.60 16.61 -41.74
C GLY A 108 -6.52 15.65 -42.49
N ARG A 109 -7.45 15.03 -41.77
CA ARG A 109 -8.78 14.66 -42.27
C ARG A 109 -9.74 14.43 -41.11
N SER A 110 -11.00 14.62 -41.45
CA SER A 110 -12.17 14.92 -40.62
C SER A 110 -13.22 13.82 -40.81
N ASN A 111 -14.12 13.71 -39.82
CA ASN A 111 -15.51 13.23 -39.91
C ASN A 111 -15.78 11.72 -40.12
N LYS A 112 -16.54 11.07 -39.21
CA LYS A 112 -18.03 11.02 -39.19
C LYS A 112 -18.58 10.03 -38.14
N CYS A 113 -19.82 10.32 -37.74
CA CYS A 113 -20.72 9.62 -36.82
C CYS A 113 -21.07 8.17 -37.22
N ALA A 114 -21.51 7.36 -36.24
CA ALA A 114 -22.70 6.52 -36.36
C ALA A 114 -23.25 6.11 -34.98
N SER A 115 -24.49 6.52 -34.75
CA SER A 115 -25.44 6.07 -33.73
C SER A 115 -26.03 4.71 -34.07
N GLY A 116 -26.30 3.85 -33.08
CA GLY A 116 -27.05 2.61 -33.24
C GLY A 116 -27.82 2.25 -31.97
N HIS A 117 -29.12 2.52 -31.98
CA HIS A 117 -30.13 2.00 -31.05
C HIS A 117 -30.31 0.48 -31.22
N PHE A 118 -30.55 -0.25 -30.14
CA PHE A 118 -31.48 -1.39 -30.16
C PHE A 118 -32.18 -1.55 -28.79
N THR A 119 -33.48 -1.83 -28.84
CA THR A 119 -34.46 -1.97 -27.77
C THR A 119 -35.02 -3.39 -27.72
N ALA A 120 -35.52 -3.81 -26.55
CA ALA A 120 -36.56 -4.81 -26.23
C ALA A 120 -36.08 -5.75 -25.09
N SER A 121 -36.66 -5.82 -23.88
CA SER A 121 -38.05 -6.02 -23.39
C SER A 121 -38.41 -7.50 -23.13
N GLY A 122 -38.84 -7.76 -21.88
CA GLY A 122 -39.64 -8.90 -21.43
C GLY A 122 -38.85 -10.04 -20.76
N ASP A 123 -39.34 -10.75 -19.74
CA ASP A 123 -40.53 -10.61 -18.89
C ASP A 123 -40.40 -11.61 -17.70
N LEU A 124 -41.29 -11.46 -16.74
CA LEU A 124 -41.48 -12.13 -15.44
C LEU A 124 -41.40 -13.68 -15.38
N THR A 125 -40.95 -14.24 -14.24
CA THR A 125 -41.79 -15.06 -13.30
C THR A 125 -40.97 -15.80 -12.22
N ALA A 126 -41.45 -15.73 -10.97
CA ALA A 126 -41.09 -16.60 -9.83
C ALA A 126 -41.98 -17.86 -9.80
N PRO A 127 -41.73 -18.90 -8.95
CA PRO A 127 -42.26 -18.84 -7.57
C PRO A 127 -41.54 -19.69 -6.45
N ARG A 128 -41.70 -19.18 -5.21
CA ARG A 128 -42.08 -19.85 -3.92
C ARG A 128 -41.30 -21.05 -3.30
N SER A 129 -40.67 -20.73 -2.16
CA SER A 129 -40.81 -21.29 -0.78
C SER A 129 -41.11 -22.78 -0.53
N ARG A 130 -40.29 -23.42 0.34
CA ARG A 130 -40.70 -24.24 1.50
C ARG A 130 -39.50 -24.68 2.37
N SER A 131 -39.69 -24.69 3.68
CA SER A 131 -38.87 -25.32 4.74
C SER A 131 -39.85 -25.87 5.80
N PRO A 132 -39.43 -26.60 6.86
CA PRO A 132 -38.45 -27.69 7.02
C PRO A 132 -39.14 -28.97 7.59
N PRO A 133 -38.42 -30.00 8.11
CA PRO A 133 -38.37 -30.10 9.59
C PRO A 133 -37.13 -30.80 10.23
N ALA A 134 -36.95 -30.45 11.52
CA ALA A 134 -36.63 -31.26 12.73
C ALA A 134 -35.33 -32.10 12.88
N SER A 135 -34.64 -31.83 14.00
CA SER A 135 -33.71 -32.69 14.78
C SER A 135 -34.46 -33.82 15.53
N PRO A 136 -33.76 -34.85 16.05
CA PRO A 136 -33.16 -34.84 17.40
C PRO A 136 -31.74 -35.53 17.37
N GLU A 137 -30.90 -35.72 18.39
CA GLU A 137 -31.02 -35.92 19.84
C GLU A 137 -29.60 -35.88 20.47
N SER A 138 -29.51 -35.92 21.80
CA SER A 138 -28.40 -35.53 22.69
C SER A 138 -27.47 -36.64 23.24
N LEU A 139 -26.16 -36.30 23.43
CA LEU A 139 -25.21 -36.64 24.54
C LEU A 139 -24.88 -38.14 24.85
N PRO A 140 -23.80 -38.52 25.61
CA PRO A 140 -23.00 -37.81 26.65
C PRO A 140 -21.44 -37.87 26.45
N ALA A 141 -20.64 -36.91 26.91
CA ALA A 141 -20.05 -36.61 28.25
C ALA A 141 -18.77 -37.39 28.65
N ASP A 142 -17.79 -36.60 29.12
CA ASP A 142 -16.60 -36.86 29.93
C ASP A 142 -15.35 -37.55 29.33
N LEU A 143 -14.21 -36.83 29.31
CA LEU A 143 -13.24 -36.84 30.41
C LEU A 143 -12.15 -35.77 30.23
N SER A 144 -11.91 -35.05 31.33
CA SER A 144 -10.94 -33.97 31.55
C SER A 144 -9.48 -34.42 31.54
N SER A 145 -8.56 -33.57 31.06
CA SER A 145 -7.28 -33.35 31.75
C SER A 145 -6.70 -31.97 31.44
N SER A 146 -6.16 -31.37 32.49
CA SER A 146 -5.71 -29.98 32.67
C SER A 146 -4.29 -29.73 32.16
N CYS A 147 -4.05 -28.56 31.56
CA CYS A 147 -2.71 -27.97 31.38
C CYS A 147 -2.73 -26.47 31.77
N PRO A 148 -1.62 -25.90 32.29
CA PRO A 148 -1.56 -24.52 32.79
C PRO A 148 -1.33 -23.50 31.66
N PRO A 149 -1.80 -22.24 31.78
CA PRO A 149 -1.61 -21.24 30.72
C PRO A 149 -0.29 -20.46 30.88
N THR A 150 0.36 -20.18 29.74
CA THR A 150 1.39 -19.13 29.58
C THR A 150 0.87 -18.19 28.48
N PRO A 151 1.10 -16.87 28.55
CA PRO A 151 0.06 -15.88 28.27
C PRO A 151 -0.07 -15.51 26.79
N GLN A 152 -1.28 -15.66 26.25
CA GLN A 152 -1.74 -14.93 25.07
C GLN A 152 -2.37 -13.60 25.52
N LEU A 153 -1.85 -12.48 25.00
CA LEU A 153 -2.51 -11.19 25.10
C LEU A 153 -3.65 -11.15 24.08
N SER A 154 -4.88 -11.19 24.57
CA SER A 154 -6.07 -10.91 23.78
C SER A 154 -7.02 -10.02 24.57
N ALA A 155 -7.60 -9.08 23.84
CA ALA A 155 -8.49 -8.04 24.29
C ALA A 155 -9.71 -8.59 25.03
N MET A 156 -10.06 -7.95 26.14
CA MET A 156 -11.26 -8.27 26.90
C MET A 156 -12.49 -7.59 26.30
N SER A 157 -13.52 -8.39 26.06
CA SER A 157 -14.89 -7.96 25.77
C SER A 157 -15.60 -7.47 27.05
N SER A 158 -16.43 -6.43 26.90
CA SER A 158 -17.30 -5.86 27.93
C SER A 158 -18.44 -6.80 28.36
N PRO A 159 -18.92 -6.70 29.61
CA PRO A 159 -20.31 -6.97 29.94
C PRO A 159 -21.01 -5.74 30.54
N GLY A 160 -22.27 -5.53 30.16
CA GLY A 160 -23.11 -4.44 30.67
C GLY A 160 -23.68 -4.69 32.07
N GLY A 161 -24.00 -3.59 32.78
CA GLY A 161 -24.93 -3.61 33.91
C GLY A 161 -24.62 -2.67 35.09
N THR A 162 -25.24 -1.50 35.09
CA THR A 162 -25.78 -0.70 36.23
C THR A 162 -24.82 -0.03 37.24
N GLN A 163 -24.97 1.30 37.36
CA GLN A 163 -24.27 2.21 38.30
C GLN A 163 -24.65 2.03 39.78
N PRO A 164 -23.82 2.56 40.71
CA PRO A 164 -24.27 3.73 41.47
C PRO A 164 -23.26 4.88 41.56
N SER A 165 -23.82 6.04 41.90
CA SER A 165 -23.35 7.43 41.75
C SER A 165 -22.46 7.99 42.87
N THR A 166 -21.64 9.00 42.48
CA THR A 166 -21.18 10.25 43.17
C THR A 166 -19.65 10.45 43.22
N PRO A 167 -19.14 11.69 43.32
CA PRO A 167 -19.21 12.77 42.32
C PRO A 167 -17.79 13.19 41.87
N SER A 168 -17.57 13.43 40.58
CA SER A 168 -16.32 14.03 40.10
C SER A 168 -16.62 15.43 39.56
N LEU A 169 -15.87 16.41 40.09
CA LEU A 169 -15.93 17.82 39.76
C LEU A 169 -15.83 18.01 38.24
N THR A 170 -16.94 18.41 37.64
CA THR A 170 -17.04 18.77 36.23
C THR A 170 -16.48 20.18 36.06
N PHE A 171 -15.31 20.31 35.43
CA PHE A 171 -14.97 21.55 34.75
C PHE A 171 -15.64 21.49 33.38
N GLN A 172 -16.83 22.10 33.27
CA GLN A 172 -17.47 22.37 31.99
C GLN A 172 -16.62 23.41 31.26
N LEU A 173 -16.00 23.01 30.15
CA LEU A 173 -15.58 23.93 29.11
C LEU A 173 -16.63 23.86 28.01
N ASP A 174 -17.44 24.92 27.96
CA ASP A 174 -18.44 25.14 26.94
C ASP A 174 -17.85 25.09 25.53
N HIS A 175 -18.56 24.38 24.66
CA HIS A 175 -18.41 24.49 23.21
C HIS A 175 -18.82 25.89 22.75
N ALA A 176 -17.83 26.77 22.57
CA ALA A 176 -17.94 27.93 21.67
C ALA A 176 -16.54 28.45 21.28
N SER A 177 -15.99 27.96 20.17
CA SER A 177 -15.04 28.75 19.38
C SER A 177 -14.92 28.19 17.96
N GLY A 178 -15.60 28.88 17.05
CA GLY A 178 -15.45 28.69 15.61
C GLY A 178 -14.01 28.90 15.16
N GLY A 179 -13.68 28.18 14.09
CA GLY A 179 -12.33 28.02 13.57
C GLY A 179 -11.66 29.33 13.19
N ARG A 180 -10.57 29.65 13.90
CA ARG A 180 -9.45 30.37 13.29
C ARG A 180 -8.68 29.36 12.45
N LYS A 181 -8.96 29.30 11.15
CA LYS A 181 -8.08 28.64 10.18
C LYS A 181 -6.71 29.29 10.32
N ASP A 182 -5.74 28.48 10.72
CA ASP A 182 -4.35 28.85 10.95
C ASP A 182 -3.77 29.43 9.65
N TRP A 183 -3.79 30.76 9.51
CA TRP A 183 -3.44 31.46 8.26
C TRP A 183 -1.99 31.17 7.84
N ARG A 184 -1.11 30.86 8.79
CA ARG A 184 0.28 30.44 8.55
C ARG A 184 0.34 29.08 7.86
N ARG A 185 -0.56 28.16 8.26
CA ARG A 185 -0.75 26.85 7.62
C ARG A 185 -1.31 27.03 6.20
N SER A 186 -2.31 27.88 6.03
CA SER A 186 -2.88 28.19 4.71
C SER A 186 -1.88 28.89 3.79
N PHE A 187 -1.01 29.75 4.31
CA PHE A 187 0.03 30.45 3.55
C PHE A 187 1.10 29.48 3.03
N VAL A 188 1.63 28.62 3.91
CA VAL A 188 2.61 27.60 3.52
C VAL A 188 1.97 26.59 2.57
N GLU A 189 0.74 26.18 2.80
CA GLU A 189 0.00 25.27 1.92
C GLU A 189 -0.27 25.88 0.54
N ASN A 190 -0.62 27.16 0.46
CA ASN A 190 -0.84 27.87 -0.79
C ASN A 190 0.48 28.12 -1.54
N ALA A 191 1.56 28.42 -0.82
CA ALA A 191 2.90 28.58 -1.40
C ALA A 191 3.53 27.24 -1.86
N THR A 192 3.12 26.12 -1.25
CA THR A 192 3.62 24.77 -1.58
C THR A 192 2.69 23.94 -2.47
N LYS A 193 1.59 24.52 -3.00
CA LYS A 193 0.71 23.89 -4.02
C LYS A 193 1.49 23.29 -5.20
N VAL A 194 2.69 23.81 -5.47
CA VAL A 194 3.56 23.40 -6.58
C VAL A 194 4.14 21.97 -6.43
N ASN A 195 4.03 21.33 -5.26
CA ASN A 195 4.69 20.04 -5.02
C ASN A 195 3.83 18.94 -4.38
N ARG A 196 2.52 18.92 -4.67
CA ARG A 196 1.65 17.78 -4.35
C ARG A 196 1.53 16.91 -5.59
N LYS A 197 2.27 15.81 -5.64
CA LYS A 197 2.33 14.93 -6.82
C LYS A 197 2.15 13.49 -6.37
N ILE A 198 1.30 12.77 -7.09
CA ILE A 198 1.33 11.31 -7.11
C ILE A 198 1.90 10.94 -8.46
N GLN A 199 2.97 10.16 -8.47
CA GLN A 199 3.60 9.70 -9.70
C GLN A 199 3.87 8.23 -9.60
N TYR A 200 3.62 7.55 -10.69
CA TYR A 200 4.12 6.20 -10.88
C TYR A 200 5.64 6.16 -10.72
N LEU A 201 6.14 5.19 -9.95
CA LEU A 201 7.56 4.94 -9.81
C LEU A 201 8.17 4.66 -11.20
N SER A 202 9.10 5.53 -11.63
CA SER A 202 9.65 5.57 -12.99
C SER A 202 10.51 4.36 -13.35
N GLU A 203 11.09 3.70 -12.35
CA GLU A 203 12.03 2.59 -12.49
C GLU A 203 11.34 1.24 -12.70
N VAL A 204 10.02 1.20 -12.58
CA VAL A 204 9.22 -0.02 -12.63
C VAL A 204 8.31 0.02 -13.86
N PRO A 205 8.30 -1.01 -14.74
CA PRO A 205 7.32 -1.12 -15.81
C PRO A 205 5.90 -1.24 -15.24
N GLN A 206 5.25 -0.11 -15.04
CA GLN A 206 3.93 0.02 -14.42
C GLN A 206 2.85 -0.70 -15.22
N CYS A 207 1.90 -1.33 -14.53
CA CYS A 207 0.65 -1.75 -15.15
C CYS A 207 -0.25 -0.52 -15.37
N ARG A 208 0.13 0.41 -16.26
CA ARG A 208 -0.73 1.53 -16.68
C ARG A 208 -2.00 1.05 -17.41
N GLU A 209 -2.09 -0.25 -17.69
CA GLU A 209 -3.21 -0.92 -18.34
C GLU A 209 -4.41 -1.17 -17.41
N THR A 210 -4.29 -0.92 -16.10
CA THR A 210 -5.45 -0.83 -15.20
C THR A 210 -6.07 0.55 -15.32
N GLU A 211 -7.15 0.70 -16.08
CA GLU A 211 -7.89 1.95 -16.17
C GLU A 211 -8.38 2.40 -14.79
N GLU A 212 -8.84 1.45 -13.95
CA GLU A 212 -9.44 1.77 -12.66
C GLU A 212 -8.45 2.43 -11.69
N ILE A 213 -7.17 2.02 -11.69
CA ILE A 213 -6.17 2.66 -10.84
C ILE A 213 -5.72 4.01 -11.38
N ASN A 214 -5.69 4.19 -12.70
CA ASN A 214 -5.36 5.48 -13.31
C ASN A 214 -6.42 6.53 -12.91
N ASP A 215 -7.70 6.18 -13.04
CA ASP A 215 -8.81 7.10 -12.70
C ASP A 215 -8.75 7.52 -11.22
N VAL A 216 -8.52 6.56 -10.31
CA VAL A 216 -8.40 6.83 -8.88
C VAL A 216 -7.14 7.65 -8.57
N LEU A 217 -6.02 7.41 -9.25
CA LEU A 217 -4.81 8.22 -9.09
C LEU A 217 -5.04 9.66 -9.54
N GLU A 218 -5.68 9.86 -10.70
CA GLU A 218 -6.01 11.19 -11.19
C GLU A 218 -6.95 11.93 -10.24
N GLU A 219 -7.98 11.27 -9.71
CA GLU A 219 -8.89 11.87 -8.74
C GLU A 219 -8.20 12.17 -7.41
N ALA A 220 -7.31 11.29 -6.94
CA ALA A 220 -6.50 11.54 -5.74
C ALA A 220 -5.56 12.73 -5.94
N ILE A 221 -4.96 12.90 -7.12
CA ILE A 221 -4.12 14.08 -7.44
C ILE A 221 -4.96 15.36 -7.33
N LYS A 222 -6.16 15.40 -7.94
CA LYS A 222 -7.06 16.55 -7.86
C LYS A 222 -7.47 16.86 -6.42
N ALA A 223 -7.77 15.83 -5.62
CA ALA A 223 -8.08 15.99 -4.20
C ALA A 223 -6.91 16.59 -3.40
N LEU A 224 -5.68 16.13 -3.66
CA LEU A 224 -4.48 16.70 -3.05
C LEU A 224 -4.29 18.16 -3.45
N GLU A 225 -4.50 18.52 -4.72
CA GLU A 225 -4.44 19.91 -5.20
C GLU A 225 -5.45 20.82 -4.49
N ASP A 226 -6.65 20.32 -4.23
CA ASP A 226 -7.72 20.98 -3.47
C ASP A 226 -7.45 21.04 -1.95
N GLY A 227 -6.37 20.42 -1.48
CA GLY A 227 -5.97 20.47 -0.06
C GLY A 227 -6.56 19.37 0.80
N ILE A 228 -7.21 18.38 0.20
CA ILE A 228 -7.65 17.17 0.89
C ILE A 228 -6.42 16.30 1.08
N LYS A 229 -6.13 15.95 2.34
CA LYS A 229 -4.90 15.26 2.70
C LYS A 229 -5.16 13.77 2.97
N PRO A 230 -4.16 12.90 2.74
CA PRO A 230 -4.23 11.53 3.22
C PRO A 230 -4.37 11.50 4.74
N HIS A 231 -5.13 10.54 5.25
CA HIS A 231 -5.40 10.36 6.67
C HIS A 231 -4.67 9.14 7.19
N LEU A 232 -3.80 9.31 8.20
CA LEU A 232 -3.10 8.20 8.84
C LEU A 232 -4.10 7.32 9.60
N VAL A 233 -4.10 6.02 9.31
CA VAL A 233 -4.88 5.00 10.01
C VAL A 233 -4.20 4.68 11.35
N GLU A 234 -4.96 4.74 12.43
CA GLU A 234 -4.47 4.47 13.78
C GLU A 234 -4.10 2.99 13.97
N ASP A 235 -4.91 2.08 13.44
CA ASP A 235 -4.71 0.64 13.51
C ASP A 235 -3.54 0.13 12.66
N GLY A 236 -2.90 -0.95 13.11
CA GLY A 236 -1.75 -1.58 12.48
C GLY A 236 -0.39 -1.06 12.95
N LEU A 237 0.69 -1.70 12.50
CA LEU A 237 2.05 -1.52 13.07
C LEU A 237 2.91 -0.48 12.33
N GLY A 238 2.56 -0.16 11.08
CA GLY A 238 3.27 0.81 10.23
C GLY A 238 2.37 1.95 9.74
N GLY A 239 2.95 2.84 8.94
CA GLY A 239 2.25 3.93 8.28
C GLY A 239 1.31 3.43 7.20
N THR A 240 0.00 3.58 7.43
CA THR A 240 -1.05 3.30 6.45
C THR A 240 -1.92 4.54 6.32
N TYR A 241 -2.14 5.02 5.11
CA TYR A 241 -2.86 6.27 4.86
C TYR A 241 -4.08 6.04 3.96
N PHE A 242 -5.26 6.45 4.41
CA PHE A 242 -6.41 6.58 3.54
C PHE A 242 -6.27 7.79 2.64
N VAL A 243 -6.29 7.56 1.33
CA VAL A 243 -6.31 8.57 0.29
C VAL A 243 -7.76 8.80 -0.13
N LYS A 244 -8.12 10.07 -0.31
CA LYS A 244 -9.50 10.51 -0.51
C LYS A 244 -9.67 11.17 -1.87
N ASP A 245 -10.90 11.14 -2.40
CA ASP A 245 -11.31 11.95 -3.55
C ASP A 245 -11.65 13.39 -3.15
N ARG A 246 -12.11 14.21 -4.12
CA ARG A 246 -12.54 15.60 -3.87
C ARG A 246 -13.78 15.74 -2.99
N LEU A 247 -14.56 14.67 -2.84
CA LEU A 247 -15.73 14.64 -1.96
C LEU A 247 -15.35 14.26 -0.52
N GLY A 248 -14.11 13.81 -0.31
CA GLY A 248 -13.60 13.39 0.99
C GLY A 248 -13.82 11.90 1.29
N GLU A 249 -14.31 11.14 0.31
CA GLU A 249 -14.53 9.70 0.40
C GLU A 249 -13.22 8.93 0.19
N VAL A 250 -13.06 7.82 0.90
CA VAL A 250 -11.83 7.00 0.79
C VAL A 250 -11.86 6.22 -0.54
N VAL A 251 -10.82 6.40 -1.35
CA VAL A 251 -10.70 5.76 -2.67
C VAL A 251 -9.48 4.86 -2.80
N ALA A 252 -8.47 5.05 -1.96
CA ALA A 252 -7.28 4.21 -1.95
C ALA A 252 -6.61 4.16 -0.57
N VAL A 253 -5.74 3.16 -0.41
CA VAL A 253 -4.84 2.98 0.73
C VAL A 253 -3.41 3.13 0.22
N PHE A 254 -2.65 4.01 0.87
CA PHE A 254 -1.24 4.22 0.59
C PHE A 254 -0.37 3.77 1.77
N LYS A 255 0.59 2.88 1.51
CA LYS A 255 1.52 2.34 2.52
C LYS A 255 2.97 2.68 2.12
N PRO A 256 3.60 3.71 2.72
CA PRO A 256 4.98 4.07 2.42
C PRO A 256 5.99 3.00 2.87
N ARG A 257 6.96 2.68 2.01
CA ARG A 257 8.05 1.71 2.30
C ARG A 257 8.89 2.06 3.51
N ASP A 258 9.14 3.34 3.76
CA ASP A 258 10.01 3.77 4.84
C ASP A 258 9.26 4.03 6.15
N GLU A 259 7.94 3.78 6.17
CA GLU A 259 7.07 3.93 7.34
C GLU A 259 6.50 2.59 7.85
N GLU A 260 6.87 1.46 7.27
CA GLU A 260 6.43 0.14 7.74
C GLU A 260 6.97 -0.21 9.14
N ALA A 261 6.51 -1.34 9.72
CA ALA A 261 7.04 -1.85 10.98
C ALA A 261 8.57 -1.97 10.91
N LEU A 262 9.27 -1.49 11.94
CA LEU A 262 10.73 -1.45 12.06
C LEU A 262 11.46 -0.50 11.10
N ALA A 263 10.75 0.18 10.20
CA ALA A 263 11.34 1.20 9.35
C ALA A 263 11.66 2.48 10.13
N ARG A 264 12.70 3.20 9.67
CA ARG A 264 13.20 4.42 10.30
C ARG A 264 12.13 5.51 10.44
N ASN A 265 11.28 5.67 9.45
CA ASN A 265 10.26 6.72 9.45
C ASN A 265 8.88 6.20 9.89
N ASN A 266 8.79 5.05 10.58
CA ASN A 266 7.51 4.58 11.11
C ASN A 266 6.87 5.63 12.04
N PRO A 267 5.60 6.04 11.79
CA PRO A 267 4.91 7.04 12.60
C PRO A 267 4.45 6.53 13.98
N LYS A 268 4.46 5.21 14.19
CA LYS A 268 3.93 4.49 15.35
C LYS A 268 5.06 4.04 16.28
N VAL A 269 4.72 3.23 17.28
CA VAL A 269 5.65 2.79 18.35
C VAL A 269 6.76 1.88 17.82
N HIS A 270 6.58 1.27 16.64
CA HIS A 270 7.47 0.25 16.08
C HIS A 270 8.56 0.82 15.15
N ALA A 271 9.07 2.02 15.43
CA ALA A 271 10.19 2.58 14.67
C ALA A 271 11.50 1.84 14.98
N GLY A 272 12.25 1.46 13.95
CA GLY A 272 13.55 0.80 14.06
C GLY A 272 14.64 1.54 13.28
N GLU A 273 15.82 0.93 13.13
CA GLU A 273 16.93 1.53 12.37
C GLU A 273 16.70 1.50 10.85
N GLY A 274 15.69 0.74 10.38
CA GLY A 274 15.29 0.67 8.97
C GLY A 274 16.18 -0.23 8.10
N GLN A 275 16.96 -1.13 8.69
CA GLN A 275 17.79 -2.10 7.96
C GLN A 275 17.63 -3.50 8.55
N GLY A 276 17.54 -4.51 7.67
CA GLY A 276 17.61 -5.93 8.05
C GLY A 276 16.27 -6.67 8.01
N VAL A 277 16.15 -7.64 8.92
CA VAL A 277 14.99 -8.55 9.05
C VAL A 277 13.76 -7.72 9.44
N GLY A 278 12.67 -7.90 8.70
CA GLY A 278 11.38 -7.30 9.02
C GLY A 278 10.69 -8.01 10.18
N LEU A 279 9.40 -7.70 10.37
CA LEU A 279 8.63 -8.29 11.46
C LEU A 279 8.41 -9.80 11.30
N LYS A 280 8.36 -10.29 10.06
CA LYS A 280 8.15 -11.68 9.71
C LYS A 280 9.42 -12.26 9.11
N GLU A 281 9.73 -13.49 9.48
CA GLU A 281 10.92 -14.21 9.00
C GLU A 281 10.94 -14.24 7.46
N GLY A 282 12.10 -13.96 6.87
CA GLY A 282 12.28 -13.94 5.42
C GLY A 282 11.74 -12.69 4.69
N VAL A 283 10.97 -11.79 5.32
CA VAL A 283 10.53 -10.51 4.73
C VAL A 283 11.40 -9.38 5.28
N LEU A 284 12.10 -8.62 4.43
CA LEU A 284 12.98 -7.55 4.86
C LEU A 284 12.25 -6.21 5.01
N VAL A 285 12.83 -5.31 5.82
CA VAL A 285 12.31 -3.96 5.96
C VAL A 285 12.36 -3.21 4.61
N GLY A 286 11.22 -2.69 4.19
CA GLY A 286 10.97 -2.00 2.94
C GLY A 286 10.44 -2.94 1.85
N GLU A 287 10.22 -4.23 2.08
CA GLU A 287 9.70 -5.13 1.04
C GLU A 287 8.17 -5.13 0.95
N ALA A 288 7.46 -4.69 2.00
CA ALA A 288 6.01 -4.85 2.10
C ALA A 288 5.25 -4.23 0.92
N ALA A 289 5.60 -3.01 0.51
CA ALA A 289 4.96 -2.36 -0.64
C ALA A 289 5.19 -3.12 -1.96
N ILE A 290 6.35 -3.75 -2.12
CA ILE A 290 6.69 -4.54 -3.31
C ILE A 290 5.86 -5.83 -3.32
N ASN A 291 5.72 -6.47 -2.16
CA ASN A 291 4.93 -7.68 -1.99
C ASN A 291 3.43 -7.43 -2.26
N GLU A 292 2.89 -6.29 -1.81
CA GLU A 292 1.52 -5.86 -2.13
C GLU A 292 1.29 -5.76 -3.65
N TYR A 293 2.24 -5.14 -4.37
CA TYR A 293 2.15 -5.02 -5.83
C TYR A 293 2.33 -6.36 -6.53
N ALA A 294 3.27 -7.21 -6.06
CA ALA A 294 3.49 -8.54 -6.60
C ALA A 294 2.26 -9.46 -6.43
N ALA A 295 1.60 -9.39 -5.27
CA ALA A 295 0.35 -10.11 -5.00
C ALA A 295 -0.76 -9.72 -5.99
N PHE A 296 -0.95 -8.42 -6.24
CA PHE A 296 -1.90 -7.94 -7.25
C PHE A 296 -1.55 -8.43 -8.66
N LEU A 297 -0.29 -8.34 -9.08
CA LEU A 297 0.13 -8.79 -10.41
C LEU A 297 -0.10 -10.29 -10.60
N LEU A 298 0.22 -11.09 -9.58
CA LEU A 298 0.02 -12.53 -9.59
C LEU A 298 -1.48 -12.85 -9.64
N ASP A 299 -2.31 -12.22 -8.80
CA ASP A 299 -3.76 -12.42 -8.81
C ASP A 299 -4.36 -12.05 -10.19
N ARG A 300 -4.06 -10.85 -10.70
CA ARG A 300 -4.54 -10.37 -12.02
C ARG A 300 -4.20 -11.34 -13.15
N ALA A 301 -3.01 -11.93 -13.13
CA ALA A 301 -2.56 -12.88 -14.15
C ALA A 301 -3.14 -14.30 -13.97
N SER A 302 -3.83 -14.58 -12.86
CA SER A 302 -4.28 -15.93 -12.50
C SER A 302 -5.60 -16.36 -13.17
N GLY A 303 -6.16 -15.55 -14.08
CA GLY A 303 -7.32 -15.90 -14.89
C GLY A 303 -8.54 -16.32 -14.05
N PRO A 304 -8.99 -17.59 -14.11
CA PRO A 304 -10.11 -18.08 -13.28
C PRO A 304 -9.77 -18.24 -11.80
N LEU A 305 -8.49 -18.18 -11.40
CA LEU A 305 -8.03 -18.32 -10.01
C LEU A 305 -7.92 -16.96 -9.28
N ARG A 306 -8.58 -15.91 -9.79
CA ARG A 306 -8.56 -14.58 -9.17
C ARG A 306 -9.27 -14.59 -7.83
N ALA A 307 -8.52 -14.40 -6.75
CA ALA A 307 -9.04 -14.14 -5.42
C ALA A 307 -9.58 -12.71 -5.28
N GLY A 308 -9.21 -11.81 -6.19
CA GLY A 308 -9.77 -10.46 -6.26
C GLY A 308 -8.98 -9.43 -5.48
N VAL A 309 -7.64 -9.53 -5.46
CA VAL A 309 -6.76 -8.51 -4.91
C VAL A 309 -7.03 -7.20 -5.64
N CYS A 310 -7.31 -6.13 -4.90
CA CYS A 310 -7.60 -4.84 -5.50
C CYS A 310 -6.41 -4.31 -6.32
N PRO A 311 -6.68 -3.55 -7.41
CA PRO A 311 -5.62 -2.91 -8.18
C PRO A 311 -4.63 -2.17 -7.29
N THR A 312 -3.36 -2.53 -7.44
CA THR A 312 -2.25 -1.98 -6.66
C THR A 312 -1.17 -1.48 -7.60
N ALA A 313 -0.56 -0.34 -7.29
CA ALA A 313 0.61 0.18 -8.00
C ALA A 313 1.68 0.67 -7.02
N LEU A 314 2.91 0.75 -7.51
CA LEU A 314 4.00 1.43 -6.80
C LEU A 314 4.05 2.89 -7.24
N VAL A 315 3.87 3.79 -6.30
CA VAL A 315 3.83 5.24 -6.55
C VAL A 315 4.73 5.99 -5.57
N GLN A 316 5.16 7.16 -6.00
CA GLN A 316 5.73 8.20 -5.18
C GLN A 316 4.64 9.24 -4.89
N VAL A 317 4.41 9.52 -3.60
CA VAL A 317 3.46 10.53 -3.14
C VAL A 317 4.20 11.61 -2.38
N ALA A 318 3.91 12.86 -2.71
CA ALA A 318 4.42 14.04 -2.00
C ALA A 318 3.34 14.63 -1.09
N ASN A 319 3.53 14.56 0.23
CA ASN A 319 2.62 15.21 1.18
C ASN A 319 3.30 15.62 2.50
N SER A 320 2.76 16.64 3.16
CA SER A 320 3.24 17.10 4.46
C SER A 320 2.75 16.25 5.63
N VAL A 321 1.70 15.44 5.45
CA VAL A 321 1.17 14.56 6.52
C VAL A 321 2.08 13.39 6.85
N PHE A 322 2.90 12.97 5.90
CA PHE A 322 3.80 11.83 6.04
C PHE A 322 4.83 12.07 7.15
N HIS A 323 5.28 10.98 7.76
CA HIS A 323 6.15 11.02 8.91
C HIS A 323 7.62 11.00 8.50
N SER A 324 8.46 11.68 9.27
CA SER A 324 9.90 11.65 9.10
C SER A 324 10.55 11.72 10.46
N ALA A 325 11.43 10.77 10.77
CA ALA A 325 12.10 10.72 12.07
C ALA A 325 13.01 11.92 12.33
N SER A 326 13.44 12.63 11.27
CA SER A 326 14.28 13.83 11.39
C SER A 326 13.48 15.12 11.58
N GLU A 327 12.14 15.07 11.55
CA GLU A 327 11.30 16.25 11.72
C GLU A 327 10.89 16.43 13.18
N ASP A 328 11.17 17.63 13.73
CA ASP A 328 10.69 17.98 15.06
C ASP A 328 9.16 18.05 15.07
N ARG A 329 8.52 17.21 15.89
CA ARG A 329 7.07 17.17 16.09
C ARG A 329 6.49 18.50 16.58
N ARG A 330 7.33 19.41 17.10
CA ARG A 330 6.96 20.77 17.55
C ARG A 330 7.12 21.84 16.47
N SER A 331 7.66 21.50 15.29
CA SER A 331 7.79 22.46 14.19
C SER A 331 6.41 22.89 13.69
N ALA A 332 6.14 24.20 13.71
CA ALA A 332 4.94 24.78 13.13
C ALA A 332 4.88 24.61 11.59
N PHE A 333 6.01 24.27 10.96
CA PHE A 333 6.16 24.07 9.53
C PHE A 333 6.46 22.59 9.26
N ARG A 334 5.45 21.82 8.84
CA ARG A 334 5.65 20.47 8.31
C ARG A 334 6.16 20.56 6.88
N LYS A 335 7.36 20.02 6.63
CA LYS A 335 7.93 19.91 5.29
C LYS A 335 7.10 18.93 4.46
N ILE A 336 7.02 19.14 3.15
CA ILE A 336 6.54 18.11 2.23
C ILE A 336 7.58 16.99 2.19
N LYS A 337 7.13 15.74 2.26
CA LYS A 337 7.99 14.56 2.12
C LYS A 337 7.52 13.77 0.93
N ASP A 338 8.49 13.32 0.15
CA ASP A 338 8.28 12.37 -0.93
C ASP A 338 8.45 10.96 -0.38
N LYS A 339 7.45 10.13 -0.60
CA LYS A 339 7.36 8.78 -0.06
C LYS A 339 7.04 7.81 -1.18
N VAL A 340 7.82 6.74 -1.30
CA VAL A 340 7.53 5.63 -2.23
C VAL A 340 6.79 4.55 -1.46
N GLY A 341 5.72 4.00 -2.04
CA GLY A 341 4.91 3.00 -1.38
C GLY A 341 3.93 2.31 -2.32
N SER A 342 3.18 1.35 -1.78
CA SER A 342 2.06 0.73 -2.49
C SER A 342 0.83 1.63 -2.38
N PHE A 343 0.13 1.77 -3.50
CA PHE A 343 -1.14 2.47 -3.61
C PHE A 343 -2.17 1.46 -4.12
N GLN A 344 -3.10 1.07 -3.26
CA GLN A 344 -4.09 0.05 -3.54
C GLN A 344 -5.48 0.68 -3.52
N LEU A 345 -6.32 0.30 -4.48
CA LEU A 345 -7.71 0.74 -4.51
C LEU A 345 -8.44 0.29 -3.24
N PHE A 346 -9.22 1.21 -2.67
CA PHE A 346 -9.99 0.90 -1.48
C PHE A 346 -11.14 -0.04 -1.83
N ALA A 347 -11.13 -1.23 -1.23
CA ALA A 347 -12.20 -2.20 -1.39
C ALA A 347 -13.40 -1.78 -0.53
N LYS A 348 -14.50 -1.36 -1.17
CA LYS A 348 -15.78 -1.18 -0.46
C LYS A 348 -16.23 -2.52 0.11
N HIS A 349 -16.54 -2.56 1.39
CA HIS A 349 -16.92 -3.75 2.14
C HIS A 349 -17.93 -3.41 3.24
N ASN A 350 -18.59 -4.42 3.79
CA ASN A 350 -19.53 -4.27 4.89
C ASN A 350 -18.86 -4.54 6.25
N CYS A 351 -17.96 -5.51 6.29
CA CYS A 351 -17.27 -5.97 7.50
C CYS A 351 -15.99 -6.75 7.12
N THR A 352 -15.22 -7.17 8.12
CA THR A 352 -14.15 -8.17 7.91
C THR A 352 -14.71 -9.58 8.12
N SER A 353 -13.93 -10.61 7.81
CA SER A 353 -14.33 -11.99 8.09
C SER A 353 -14.37 -12.32 9.59
N GLU A 354 -13.82 -11.47 10.46
CA GLU A 354 -13.90 -11.61 11.93
C GLU A 354 -15.33 -11.48 12.45
N ASP A 355 -16.13 -10.65 11.77
CA ASP A 355 -17.50 -10.33 12.17
C ASP A 355 -18.50 -11.43 11.80
N LEU A 356 -18.07 -12.46 11.05
CA LEU A 356 -18.94 -13.48 10.46
C LEU A 356 -18.49 -14.89 10.82
N GLY A 357 -19.46 -15.78 11.07
CA GLY A 357 -19.18 -17.19 11.33
C GLY A 357 -18.62 -17.90 10.07
N PRO A 358 -17.55 -18.71 10.17
CA PRO A 358 -16.92 -19.40 9.03
C PRO A 358 -17.83 -20.26 8.17
N GLY A 359 -18.95 -20.75 8.72
CA GLY A 359 -19.95 -21.51 7.99
C GLY A 359 -20.70 -20.72 6.91
N ARG A 360 -20.59 -19.38 6.90
CA ARG A 360 -21.23 -18.50 5.91
C ARG A 360 -20.37 -18.24 4.66
N PHE A 361 -19.10 -18.63 4.68
CA PHE A 361 -18.16 -18.31 3.61
C PHE A 361 -18.30 -19.30 2.43
N PRO A 362 -18.54 -18.81 1.20
CA PRO A 362 -18.63 -19.67 0.02
C PRO A 362 -17.32 -20.41 -0.23
N ALA A 363 -17.41 -21.72 -0.47
CA ALA A 363 -16.22 -22.58 -0.64
C ALA A 363 -15.30 -22.09 -1.77
N ASP A 364 -15.86 -21.71 -2.92
CA ASP A 364 -15.08 -21.22 -4.06
C ASP A 364 -14.29 -19.95 -3.70
N GLN A 365 -14.85 -19.01 -2.94
CA GLN A 365 -14.15 -17.79 -2.51
C GLN A 365 -13.00 -18.11 -1.55
N VAL A 366 -13.24 -19.02 -0.60
CA VAL A 366 -12.20 -19.48 0.33
C VAL A 366 -11.08 -20.21 -0.41
N HIS A 367 -11.42 -21.05 -1.38
CA HIS A 367 -10.42 -21.78 -2.18
C HIS A 367 -9.58 -20.85 -3.07
N LEU A 368 -10.18 -19.79 -3.63
CA LEU A 368 -9.43 -18.79 -4.39
C LEU A 368 -8.41 -18.05 -3.50
N ILE A 369 -8.84 -17.62 -2.31
CA ILE A 369 -7.95 -16.98 -1.32
C ILE A 369 -6.84 -17.96 -0.90
N ALA A 370 -7.18 -19.22 -0.61
CA ALA A 370 -6.21 -20.23 -0.21
C ALA A 370 -5.19 -20.50 -1.33
N ALA A 371 -5.62 -20.63 -2.58
CA ALA A 371 -4.73 -20.84 -3.71
C ALA A 371 -3.76 -19.65 -3.90
N LEU A 372 -4.23 -18.42 -3.71
CA LEU A 372 -3.38 -17.22 -3.72
C LEU A 372 -2.38 -17.22 -2.56
N ASP A 373 -2.86 -17.38 -1.33
CA ASP A 373 -2.03 -17.30 -0.12
C ASP A 373 -0.97 -18.41 -0.04
N ILE A 374 -1.32 -19.64 -0.45
CA ILE A 374 -0.36 -20.75 -0.57
C ILE A 374 0.76 -20.35 -1.52
N ARG A 375 0.43 -19.90 -2.74
CA ARG A 375 1.44 -19.49 -3.73
C ARG A 375 2.31 -18.36 -3.24
N LEU A 376 1.72 -17.39 -2.56
CA LEU A 376 2.45 -16.26 -2.00
C LEU A 376 3.24 -16.63 -0.73
N CYS A 377 3.04 -17.80 -0.13
CA CYS A 377 3.56 -18.15 1.18
C CYS A 377 3.23 -17.04 2.20
N ASN A 378 1.94 -16.70 2.31
CA ASN A 378 1.49 -15.57 3.12
C ASN A 378 1.71 -15.87 4.62
N THR A 379 2.50 -15.03 5.29
CA THR A 379 2.87 -15.21 6.71
C THR A 379 1.94 -14.46 7.68
N ASP A 380 0.89 -13.81 7.16
CA ASP A 380 0.02 -12.95 7.97
C ASP A 380 -1.44 -12.91 7.48
N ARG A 381 -1.97 -14.02 6.93
CA ARG A 381 -3.40 -14.11 6.60
C ARG A 381 -4.22 -14.42 7.85
N HIS A 382 -4.66 -13.37 8.54
CA HIS A 382 -5.69 -13.44 9.59
C HIS A 382 -7.06 -12.96 9.08
N SER A 383 -8.12 -13.17 9.87
CA SER A 383 -9.52 -12.86 9.51
C SER A 383 -9.76 -11.36 9.26
N GLY A 384 -9.07 -10.47 9.97
CA GLY A 384 -9.08 -9.03 9.70
C GLY A 384 -8.54 -8.63 8.33
N ASN A 385 -7.71 -9.48 7.70
CA ASN A 385 -7.14 -9.24 6.36
C ASN A 385 -8.03 -9.77 5.22
N ILE A 386 -9.27 -10.18 5.52
CA ILE A 386 -10.23 -10.63 4.53
C ILE A 386 -11.50 -9.80 4.67
N LEU A 387 -11.74 -8.92 3.70
CA LEU A 387 -12.91 -8.06 3.69
C LEU A 387 -14.10 -8.79 3.09
N VAL A 388 -15.30 -8.54 3.62
CA VAL A 388 -16.53 -9.19 3.17
C VAL A 388 -17.53 -8.17 2.65
N ARG A 389 -18.07 -8.45 1.46
CA ARG A 389 -19.24 -7.76 0.91
C ARG A 389 -20.46 -8.64 1.04
N GLU A 390 -21.49 -8.09 1.69
CA GLU A 390 -22.78 -8.74 1.88
C GLU A 390 -23.88 -7.99 1.12
N GLU A 391 -24.80 -8.75 0.53
CA GLU A 391 -26.02 -8.22 -0.06
C GLU A 391 -27.19 -9.07 0.41
N GLY A 392 -28.17 -8.45 1.08
CA GLY A 392 -29.32 -9.15 1.64
C GLY A 392 -28.97 -10.22 2.68
N GLY A 393 -27.87 -10.05 3.44
CA GLY A 393 -27.39 -11.03 4.41
C GLY A 393 -26.69 -12.25 3.81
N VAL A 394 -26.29 -12.18 2.53
CA VAL A 394 -25.53 -13.23 1.86
C VAL A 394 -24.16 -12.67 1.47
N VAL A 395 -23.10 -13.43 1.77
CA VAL A 395 -21.73 -13.10 1.35
C VAL A 395 -21.64 -13.19 -0.18
N LYS A 396 -21.39 -12.06 -0.83
CA LYS A 396 -21.26 -11.94 -2.29
C LYS A 396 -19.82 -11.98 -2.76
N ALA A 397 -18.91 -11.40 -1.98
CA ALA A 397 -17.49 -11.40 -2.31
C ALA A 397 -16.64 -11.37 -1.03
N MET A 398 -15.48 -11.99 -1.11
CA MET A 398 -14.42 -11.92 -0.11
C MET A 398 -13.19 -11.34 -0.79
N VAL A 399 -12.59 -10.29 -0.22
CA VAL A 399 -11.46 -9.59 -0.83
C VAL A 399 -10.27 -9.70 0.11
N PRO A 400 -9.21 -10.45 -0.26
CA PRO A 400 -7.99 -10.48 0.51
C PRO A 400 -7.26 -9.14 0.36
N ILE A 401 -6.82 -8.58 1.48
CA ILE A 401 -6.01 -7.36 1.55
C ILE A 401 -4.72 -7.63 2.32
N ASP A 402 -3.83 -6.65 2.38
CA ASP A 402 -2.63 -6.68 3.21
C ASP A 402 -1.68 -7.86 2.93
N HIS A 403 -1.01 -7.82 1.79
CA HIS A 403 -0.03 -8.83 1.37
C HIS A 403 1.41 -8.40 1.67
N GLY A 404 1.61 -7.43 2.56
CA GLY A 404 2.94 -6.89 2.89
C GLY A 404 3.91 -7.97 3.41
N TYR A 405 3.40 -8.97 4.12
CA TYR A 405 4.16 -10.08 4.68
C TYR A 405 4.07 -11.38 3.88
N ALA A 406 3.90 -11.25 2.56
CA ALA A 406 3.93 -12.37 1.63
C ALA A 406 5.29 -12.44 0.89
N LEU A 407 5.54 -13.55 0.20
CA LEU A 407 6.75 -13.80 -0.59
C LEU A 407 8.05 -13.66 0.22
N PRO A 408 8.19 -14.32 1.39
CA PRO A 408 9.44 -14.29 2.13
C PRO A 408 10.57 -14.91 1.29
N GLY A 409 11.79 -14.40 1.46
CA GLY A 409 12.98 -14.93 0.80
C GLY A 409 13.35 -16.34 1.26
N GLU A 410 12.90 -16.75 2.44
CA GLU A 410 13.03 -18.12 2.93
C GLU A 410 11.65 -18.58 3.38
N ILE A 411 11.32 -19.85 3.08
CA ILE A 411 10.08 -20.45 3.58
C ILE A 411 10.26 -20.62 5.08
N GLY A 412 9.33 -20.06 5.83
CA GLY A 412 9.26 -20.16 7.28
C GLY A 412 7.80 -20.35 7.71
N ASP A 413 7.49 -19.89 8.91
CA ASP A 413 6.14 -20.05 9.45
C ASP A 413 5.11 -19.20 8.69
N VAL A 414 3.98 -19.82 8.36
CA VAL A 414 2.87 -19.19 7.64
C VAL A 414 1.67 -19.02 8.55
N THR A 415 0.78 -18.08 8.22
CA THR A 415 -0.46 -17.88 8.96
C THR A 415 -1.62 -17.93 7.98
N PHE A 416 -2.47 -18.95 8.11
CA PHE A 416 -3.63 -19.17 7.25
C PHE A 416 -4.90 -19.35 8.07
N GLU A 417 -5.62 -18.26 8.33
CA GLU A 417 -6.88 -18.29 9.05
C GLU A 417 -7.91 -19.24 8.42
N TRP A 418 -7.97 -19.28 7.09
CA TRP A 418 -8.94 -20.09 6.36
C TRP A 418 -8.82 -21.60 6.61
N MET A 419 -7.70 -22.09 7.16
CA MET A 419 -7.54 -23.51 7.50
C MET A 419 -8.51 -23.97 8.60
N SER A 420 -8.86 -23.07 9.51
CA SER A 420 -9.84 -23.38 10.57
C SER A 420 -11.25 -23.57 9.98
N TRP A 421 -11.52 -22.97 8.82
CA TRP A 421 -12.87 -22.90 8.24
C TRP A 421 -13.32 -24.23 7.62
N PRO A 422 -14.65 -24.53 7.65
CA PRO A 422 -15.18 -25.76 7.03
C PRO A 422 -14.92 -25.84 5.53
N ALA A 423 -14.98 -24.70 4.83
CA ALA A 423 -14.76 -24.61 3.39
C ALA A 423 -13.37 -25.11 2.95
N ALA A 424 -12.31 -24.83 3.72
CA ALA A 424 -10.96 -25.26 3.37
C ALA A 424 -10.74 -26.79 3.43
N LYS A 425 -11.62 -27.49 4.17
CA LYS A 425 -11.59 -28.96 4.30
C LYS A 425 -12.38 -29.66 3.19
N GLN A 426 -13.06 -28.89 2.33
CA GLN A 426 -13.77 -29.41 1.17
C GLN A 426 -12.82 -29.58 -0.03
N PRO A 427 -13.08 -30.53 -0.94
CA PRO A 427 -12.34 -30.65 -2.19
C PRO A 427 -12.46 -29.41 -3.05
N PHE A 428 -11.37 -29.03 -3.73
CA PHE A 428 -11.40 -28.04 -4.80
C PHE A 428 -12.34 -28.50 -5.92
N SER A 429 -13.05 -27.56 -6.54
CA SER A 429 -13.87 -27.83 -7.73
C SER A 429 -13.00 -28.28 -8.90
N GLN A 430 -13.52 -29.15 -9.78
CA GLN A 430 -12.74 -29.67 -10.91
C GLN A 430 -12.19 -28.55 -11.81
N GLN A 431 -12.94 -27.47 -12.00
CA GLN A 431 -12.50 -26.29 -12.74
C GLN A 431 -11.28 -25.64 -12.08
N MET A 432 -11.31 -25.45 -10.77
CA MET A 432 -10.21 -24.86 -10.02
C MET A 432 -8.97 -25.76 -10.03
N ARG A 433 -9.17 -27.08 -9.91
CA ARG A 433 -8.07 -28.05 -9.99
C ARG A 433 -7.34 -27.97 -11.33
N SER A 434 -8.11 -27.99 -12.44
CA SER A 434 -7.54 -27.86 -13.79
C SER A 434 -6.82 -26.52 -13.96
N ALA A 435 -7.36 -25.43 -13.42
CA ALA A 435 -6.71 -24.13 -13.50
C ALA A 435 -5.41 -24.06 -12.69
N ILE A 436 -5.36 -24.66 -11.49
CA ILE A 436 -4.16 -24.71 -10.64
C ILE A 436 -3.04 -25.49 -11.34
N VAL A 437 -3.35 -26.68 -11.87
CA VAL A 437 -2.38 -27.52 -12.58
C VAL A 437 -1.84 -26.81 -13.83
N ALA A 438 -2.66 -25.99 -14.49
CA ALA A 438 -2.27 -25.26 -15.69
C ALA A 438 -1.40 -24.00 -15.43
N ILE A 439 -1.10 -23.64 -14.17
CA ILE A 439 -0.25 -22.48 -13.86
C ILE A 439 1.15 -22.69 -14.46
N SER A 440 1.57 -21.77 -15.33
CA SER A 440 2.94 -21.72 -15.86
C SER A 440 3.86 -20.96 -14.90
N LEU A 441 4.80 -21.67 -14.28
CA LEU A 441 5.80 -21.09 -13.37
C LEU A 441 6.69 -20.07 -14.08
N ASP A 442 7.12 -20.37 -15.30
CA ASP A 442 8.04 -19.52 -16.06
C ASP A 442 7.38 -18.22 -16.51
N GLU A 443 6.10 -18.26 -16.89
CA GLU A 443 5.34 -17.05 -17.26
C GLU A 443 5.12 -16.13 -16.07
N VAL A 444 4.73 -16.71 -14.91
CA VAL A 444 4.53 -15.95 -13.66
C VAL A 444 5.85 -15.34 -13.19
N GLU A 445 6.93 -16.12 -13.18
CA GLU A 445 8.25 -15.62 -12.79
C GLU A 445 8.76 -14.52 -13.73
N SER A 446 8.57 -14.69 -15.04
CA SER A 446 8.94 -13.68 -16.04
C SER A 446 8.11 -12.41 -15.91
N LEU A 447 6.82 -12.52 -15.56
CA LEU A 447 5.95 -11.38 -15.25
C LEU A 447 6.49 -10.60 -14.05
N LEU A 448 6.75 -11.28 -12.94
CA LEU A 448 7.24 -10.63 -11.71
C LEU A 448 8.64 -10.04 -11.91
N LYS A 449 9.61 -10.75 -12.51
CA LYS A 449 10.93 -10.18 -12.82
C LYS A 449 10.85 -8.90 -13.64
N ARG A 450 9.95 -8.88 -14.63
CA ARG A 450 9.75 -7.71 -15.51
C ARG A 450 9.07 -6.55 -14.78
N ARG A 451 8.05 -6.83 -13.95
CA ARG A 451 7.18 -5.81 -13.35
C ARG A 451 7.60 -5.41 -11.93
N THR A 452 8.44 -6.19 -11.26
CA THR A 452 8.97 -5.95 -9.92
C THR A 452 10.46 -6.33 -9.88
N PRO A 453 11.36 -5.59 -10.58
CA PRO A 453 12.79 -5.90 -10.61
C PRO A 453 13.47 -5.79 -9.24
N MET A 454 12.81 -5.16 -8.27
CA MET A 454 13.24 -5.01 -6.88
C MET A 454 12.96 -6.26 -6.03
N LEU A 455 12.10 -7.17 -6.51
CA LEU A 455 11.75 -8.40 -5.81
C LEU A 455 12.95 -9.35 -5.84
N ARG A 456 13.35 -9.86 -4.69
CA ARG A 456 14.55 -10.67 -4.58
C ARG A 456 14.41 -12.04 -5.26
N PRO A 457 15.49 -12.63 -5.80
CA PRO A 457 15.45 -13.96 -6.40
C PRO A 457 14.96 -15.04 -5.44
N GLU A 458 15.25 -14.92 -4.14
CA GLU A 458 14.83 -15.90 -3.14
C GLU A 458 13.30 -15.89 -2.95
N CYS A 459 12.66 -14.72 -3.03
CA CYS A 459 11.19 -14.60 -3.01
C CYS A 459 10.54 -15.33 -4.20
N LEU A 460 11.19 -15.31 -5.37
CA LEU A 460 10.74 -16.06 -6.55
C LEU A 460 10.93 -17.57 -6.37
N ALA A 461 12.00 -17.99 -5.69
CA ALA A 461 12.22 -19.40 -5.35
C ALA A 461 11.16 -19.92 -4.36
N THR A 462 10.76 -19.09 -3.38
CA THR A 462 9.61 -19.37 -2.50
C THR A 462 8.33 -19.54 -3.30
N LEU A 463 7.98 -18.57 -4.16
CA LEU A 463 6.80 -18.65 -5.02
C LEU A 463 6.77 -19.94 -5.86
N ARG A 464 7.91 -20.31 -6.45
CA ARG A 464 8.05 -21.53 -7.27
C ARG A 464 7.79 -22.77 -6.42
N SER A 465 8.44 -22.88 -5.27
CA SER A 465 8.29 -24.01 -4.34
C SER A 465 6.85 -24.17 -3.87
N CYS A 466 6.20 -23.08 -3.44
CA CYS A 466 4.83 -23.11 -2.95
C CYS A 466 3.80 -23.35 -4.06
N THR A 467 4.04 -22.84 -5.28
CA THR A 467 3.18 -23.14 -6.44
C THR A 467 3.31 -24.61 -6.86
N THR A 468 4.51 -25.19 -6.84
CA THR A 468 4.71 -26.63 -7.06
C THR A 468 3.97 -27.45 -6.00
N LEU A 469 4.06 -27.08 -4.72
CA LEU A 469 3.30 -27.74 -3.65
C LEU A 469 1.79 -27.72 -3.91
N LEU A 470 1.25 -26.55 -4.29
CA LEU A 470 -0.16 -26.42 -4.62
C LEU A 470 -0.57 -27.32 -5.79
N GLN A 471 0.23 -27.35 -6.86
CA GLN A 471 -0.03 -28.16 -8.05
C GLN A 471 -0.02 -29.66 -7.73
N ARG A 472 1.05 -30.16 -7.09
CA ARG A 472 1.18 -31.58 -6.75
C ARG A 472 0.14 -32.01 -5.72
N GLY A 473 -0.19 -31.15 -4.75
CA GLY A 473 -1.24 -31.42 -3.77
C GLY A 473 -2.62 -31.59 -4.41
N VAL A 474 -2.98 -30.69 -5.31
CA VAL A 474 -4.26 -30.75 -6.03
C VAL A 474 -4.37 -31.95 -6.97
N GLU A 475 -3.28 -32.36 -7.61
CA GLU A 475 -3.21 -33.58 -8.41
C GLU A 475 -3.41 -34.83 -7.54
N ALA A 476 -2.81 -34.87 -6.36
CA ALA A 476 -3.01 -35.93 -5.36
C ALA A 476 -4.41 -35.91 -4.71
N GLY A 477 -5.26 -34.95 -5.04
CA GLY A 477 -6.62 -34.83 -4.51
C GLY A 477 -6.70 -34.24 -3.09
N LEU A 478 -5.65 -33.55 -2.66
CA LEU A 478 -5.60 -32.85 -1.38
C LEU A 478 -6.48 -31.59 -1.40
N THR A 479 -6.99 -31.23 -0.22
CA THR A 479 -7.77 -30.01 0.03
C THR A 479 -6.86 -28.84 0.39
N ALA A 480 -7.41 -27.62 0.40
CA ALA A 480 -6.65 -26.44 0.85
C ALA A 480 -6.09 -26.64 2.27
N PHE A 481 -6.88 -27.22 3.17
CA PHE A 481 -6.45 -27.56 4.53
C PHE A 481 -5.26 -28.52 4.55
N ASP A 482 -5.32 -29.60 3.77
CA ASP A 482 -4.24 -30.59 3.74
C ASP A 482 -2.94 -29.94 3.25
N ILE A 483 -3.00 -29.14 2.19
CA ILE A 483 -1.84 -28.44 1.62
C ILE A 483 -1.28 -27.42 2.61
N GLY A 484 -2.14 -26.60 3.23
CA GLY A 484 -1.72 -25.62 4.23
C GLY A 484 -1.09 -26.27 5.46
N SER A 485 -1.53 -27.47 5.86
CA SER A 485 -0.96 -28.17 7.02
C SER A 485 0.48 -28.64 6.81
N MET A 486 0.92 -28.81 5.55
CA MET A 486 2.32 -29.09 5.23
C MET A 486 3.20 -27.83 5.31
N MET A 487 2.60 -26.63 5.34
CA MET A 487 3.31 -25.35 5.37
C MET A 487 3.40 -24.72 6.76
N ILE A 488 2.47 -25.04 7.66
CA ILE A 488 2.45 -24.52 9.04
C ILE A 488 3.49 -25.26 9.90
N ARG A 489 4.22 -24.52 10.74
CA ARG A 489 5.08 -25.14 11.76
C ARG A 489 4.22 -25.73 12.90
N PRO A 490 4.51 -26.96 13.37
CA PRO A 490 3.85 -27.53 14.54
C PRO A 490 4.16 -26.73 15.83
N ASP A 491 3.27 -26.87 16.83
CA ASP A 491 3.38 -26.18 18.14
C ASP A 491 4.68 -26.50 18.92
N ASP A 492 5.37 -27.59 18.56
CA ASP A 492 6.65 -27.98 19.17
C ASP A 492 7.86 -27.20 18.59
N GLY A 493 7.60 -26.21 17.73
CA GLY A 493 8.58 -25.28 17.18
C GLY A 493 9.48 -25.88 16.10
N LYS A 494 9.16 -27.09 15.61
CA LYS A 494 9.89 -27.70 14.49
C LYS A 494 9.57 -27.00 13.17
N ALA A 495 10.44 -27.22 12.19
CA ALA A 495 10.19 -26.84 10.81
C ALA A 495 8.92 -27.52 10.27
N SER A 496 8.23 -26.83 9.36
CA SER A 496 7.14 -27.41 8.59
C SER A 496 7.64 -28.48 7.62
N GLU A 497 6.73 -29.33 7.12
CA GLU A 497 7.09 -30.36 6.16
C GLU A 497 7.66 -29.74 4.86
N LEU A 498 7.15 -28.59 4.44
CA LEU A 498 7.69 -27.86 3.28
C LEU A 498 9.11 -27.34 3.55
N GLU A 499 9.38 -26.79 4.74
CA GLU A 499 10.73 -26.36 5.12
C GLU A 499 11.71 -27.53 5.10
N ASP A 500 11.33 -28.69 5.66
CA ASP A 500 12.15 -29.90 5.65
C ASP A 500 12.44 -30.37 4.22
N MET A 501 11.43 -30.41 3.34
CA MET A 501 11.63 -30.78 1.93
C MET A 501 12.54 -29.79 1.19
N VAL A 502 12.41 -28.49 1.47
CA VAL A 502 13.29 -27.46 0.90
C VAL A 502 14.72 -27.64 1.40
N ALA A 503 14.91 -27.89 2.69
CA ALA A 503 16.23 -28.14 3.27
C ALA A 503 16.88 -29.41 2.72
N GLU A 504 16.13 -30.51 2.61
CA GLU A 504 16.56 -31.78 2.03
C GLU A 504 16.98 -31.60 0.56
N SER A 505 16.15 -30.87 -0.22
CA SER A 505 16.47 -30.50 -1.60
C SER A 505 17.68 -29.55 -1.73
N ARG A 506 18.22 -29.05 -0.61
CA ARG A 506 19.43 -28.21 -0.51
C ARG A 506 20.64 -28.92 0.11
N GLN A 507 20.49 -30.09 0.74
CA GLN A 507 21.61 -30.86 1.30
C GLN A 507 22.59 -31.40 0.24
N CYS A 508 23.89 -31.44 0.59
CA CYS A 508 24.97 -31.97 -0.25
C CYS A 508 24.94 -33.51 -0.34
N ARG A 509 25.46 -34.07 -1.45
CA ARG A 509 25.49 -35.53 -1.73
C ARG A 509 26.07 -36.32 -0.55
N GLN A 510 25.37 -37.38 -0.12
CA GLN A 510 26.01 -38.46 0.63
C GLN A 510 26.85 -39.29 -0.36
N VAL A 511 28.15 -39.34 -0.11
CA VAL A 511 29.10 -40.13 -0.90
C VAL A 511 29.19 -41.51 -0.27
N TYR A 512 28.72 -42.54 -0.96
CA TYR A 512 28.90 -43.92 -0.53
C TYR A 512 30.07 -44.55 -1.30
N GLN A 513 30.95 -45.22 -0.58
CA GLN A 513 31.90 -46.17 -1.17
C GLN A 513 31.30 -47.56 -1.11
N PHE A 514 31.02 -48.15 -2.26
CA PHE A 514 30.60 -49.55 -2.35
C PHE A 514 31.55 -50.29 -3.29
N ARG A 515 32.25 -51.29 -2.77
CA ARG A 515 33.21 -52.13 -3.52
C ARG A 515 34.30 -51.35 -4.29
N GLY A 516 34.74 -50.22 -3.77
CA GLY A 516 35.79 -49.40 -4.39
C GLY A 516 35.28 -48.38 -5.42
N ASP A 517 34.01 -48.46 -5.80
CA ASP A 517 33.37 -47.48 -6.66
C ASP A 517 32.65 -46.41 -5.82
N VAL A 518 32.84 -45.15 -6.21
CA VAL A 518 32.09 -44.02 -5.65
C VAL A 518 30.72 -44.00 -6.34
N VAL A 519 29.70 -44.48 -5.62
CA VAL A 519 28.32 -44.45 -6.12
C VAL A 519 27.62 -43.24 -5.49
N THR A 520 27.30 -42.24 -6.31
CA THR A 520 26.45 -41.12 -5.91
C THR A 520 25.00 -41.45 -6.25
N ALA A 521 24.15 -41.63 -5.24
CA ALA A 521 22.71 -41.67 -5.48
C ALA A 521 22.25 -40.31 -6.07
N PRO A 522 21.33 -40.29 -7.06
CA PRO A 522 20.76 -39.04 -7.55
C PRO A 522 20.02 -38.35 -6.41
N ARG A 523 20.24 -37.04 -6.28
CA ARG A 523 19.56 -36.19 -5.29
C ARG A 523 18.09 -36.06 -5.69
N PRO A 524 17.12 -36.29 -4.78
CA PRO A 524 15.75 -35.97 -5.09
C PRO A 524 15.61 -34.46 -5.30
N THR A 525 14.92 -34.09 -6.36
CA THR A 525 14.50 -32.72 -6.63
C THR A 525 13.41 -32.31 -5.62
N LEU A 526 13.26 -31.01 -5.38
CA LEU A 526 12.18 -30.51 -4.51
C LEU A 526 10.80 -30.95 -5.03
N GLU A 527 10.61 -30.99 -6.35
CA GLU A 527 9.36 -31.45 -6.97
C GLU A 527 9.08 -32.93 -6.67
N GLU A 528 10.09 -33.80 -6.71
CA GLU A 528 9.95 -35.23 -6.37
C GLU A 528 9.61 -35.43 -4.89
N LEU A 529 10.26 -34.68 -4.00
CA LEU A 529 9.96 -34.70 -2.56
C LEU A 529 8.51 -34.27 -2.29
N ILE A 530 8.12 -33.12 -2.84
CA ILE A 530 6.75 -32.59 -2.74
C ILE A 530 5.73 -33.60 -3.27
N SER A 531 5.97 -34.15 -4.46
CA SER A 531 5.05 -35.12 -5.09
C SER A 531 4.87 -36.37 -4.23
N THR A 532 5.98 -36.93 -3.74
CA THR A 532 5.98 -38.10 -2.86
C THR A 532 5.19 -37.81 -1.59
N ARG A 533 5.43 -36.64 -0.97
CA ARG A 533 4.75 -36.27 0.28
C ARG A 533 3.25 -36.07 0.10
N CYS A 534 2.84 -35.43 -1.00
CA CYS A 534 1.43 -35.23 -1.33
C CYS A 534 0.69 -36.58 -1.48
N LEU A 535 1.32 -37.56 -2.14
CA LEU A 535 0.74 -38.90 -2.29
C LEU A 535 0.62 -39.64 -0.96
N GLN A 536 1.66 -39.61 -0.12
CA GLN A 536 1.62 -40.20 1.23
C GLN A 536 0.50 -39.61 2.09
N MET A 537 0.29 -38.29 2.00
CA MET A 537 -0.78 -37.62 2.73
C MET A 537 -2.16 -38.05 2.22
N ALA A 538 -2.33 -38.17 0.90
CA ALA A 538 -3.57 -38.65 0.30
C ALA A 538 -3.90 -40.09 0.73
N GLU A 539 -2.91 -40.99 0.75
CA GLU A 539 -3.04 -42.37 1.23
C GLU A 539 -3.47 -42.44 2.70
N LYS A 540 -2.83 -41.65 3.57
CA LYS A 540 -3.17 -41.56 4.99
C LYS A 540 -4.61 -41.10 5.19
N ARG A 541 -5.05 -40.08 4.44
CA ARG A 541 -6.41 -39.53 4.49
C ARG A 541 -7.46 -40.54 4.04
N ASN A 542 -7.17 -41.31 2.98
CA ASN A 542 -8.07 -42.37 2.51
C ASN A 542 -8.18 -43.52 3.52
N SER A 543 -7.08 -43.82 4.22
CA SER A 543 -7.04 -44.85 5.27
C SER A 543 -7.80 -44.46 6.54
N GLN A 544 -7.91 -43.16 6.86
CA GLN A 544 -8.68 -42.67 8.01
C GLN A 544 -10.19 -42.54 7.74
N LYS A 545 -10.60 -42.54 6.47
CA LYS A 545 -12.01 -42.50 6.05
C LYS A 545 -12.63 -43.88 5.83
N SER A 546 -11.78 -44.90 5.68
CA SER A 546 -12.16 -46.31 5.55
C SER A 546 -12.26 -46.93 6.95
#